data_AF-A0A352S8I0-F1
#
_entry.id   AF-A0A352S8I0-F1
#
_cell.length_a   1.000
_cell.length_b   1.000
_cell.length_c   1.000
_cell.angle_alpha   90.00
_cell.angle_beta   90.00
_cell.angle_gamma   90.00
#
_symmetry.space_group_name_H-M   'P 1'
#
loop_
_entity.id
_entity.type
_entity.pdbx_description
1 polymer ?
#
loop_
_entity_poly.entity_id
_entity_poly.type
_entity_poly.pdbx_seq_one_letter_code
_entity_poly.pdbx_strand_id
1 'polypeptide(L)'
;MKKPKMPPLMRYLPCLGLLLLAGCDFALMNPKGQVGVDIKGIILIATWLMLLVVVPVIILTLVFAWKYRASNTSAEYDPNWSHSTRIEVVVWLIPCLIIIALGIITWKSSHDLDPYKPLESNVKPVTVEAVAMNWKWLFIY
;
A
#
# COMPACT_ATOMS: atom_id res chain seq x y z
N MET A 1 -16.14 15.44 37.57
CA MET A 1 -15.20 14.53 36.88
C MET A 1 -14.11 15.35 36.21
N LYS A 2 -12.86 15.33 36.70
CA LYS A 2 -11.74 16.12 36.14
C LYS A 2 -11.35 15.56 34.77
N LYS A 3 -11.47 16.37 33.72
CA LYS A 3 -10.99 16.03 32.37
C LYS A 3 -9.46 15.85 32.44
N PRO A 4 -8.89 14.73 31.95
CA PRO A 4 -7.44 14.58 31.94
C PRO A 4 -6.83 15.68 31.06
N LYS A 5 -5.93 16.49 31.64
CA LYS A 5 -5.14 17.49 30.90
C LYS A 5 -4.15 16.72 30.01
N MET A 6 -4.40 16.68 28.71
CA MET A 6 -3.47 16.08 27.75
C MET A 6 -2.16 16.91 27.76
N PRO A 7 -0.98 16.27 27.86
CA PRO A 7 0.30 16.99 27.83
C PRO A 7 0.52 17.66 26.47
N PRO A 8 1.12 18.87 26.42
CA PRO A 8 1.28 19.64 25.18
C PRO A 8 2.09 18.89 24.12
N LEU A 9 2.98 17.97 24.54
CA LEU A 9 3.79 17.13 23.67
C LEU A 9 2.97 16.16 22.79
N MET A 10 1.85 15.66 23.30
CA MET A 10 1.03 14.65 22.60
C MET A 10 0.28 15.22 21.39
N ARG A 11 0.24 16.56 21.26
CA ARG A 11 -0.34 17.27 20.11
C ARG A 11 0.58 17.31 18.90
N TYR A 12 1.89 17.11 19.08
CA TYR A 12 2.90 17.18 18.01
C TYR A 12 3.26 15.81 17.40
N LEU A 13 2.77 14.71 18.00
CA LEU A 13 2.98 13.35 17.52
C LEU A 13 2.56 13.11 16.05
N PRO A 14 1.44 13.67 15.52
CA PRO A 14 1.11 13.52 14.10
C PRO A 14 2.08 14.27 13.17
N CYS A 15 2.62 15.43 13.58
CA CYS A 15 3.62 16.16 12.79
C CYS A 15 4.95 15.40 12.70
N LEU A 16 5.34 14.68 13.76
CA LEU A 16 6.52 13.83 13.75
C LEU A 16 6.38 12.66 12.76
N GLY A 17 5.17 12.11 12.63
CA GLY A 17 4.85 11.09 11.61
C GLY A 17 5.04 11.61 10.18
N LEU A 18 4.61 12.83 9.87
CA LEU A 18 4.83 13.45 8.55
C LEU A 18 6.32 13.68 8.22
N LEU A 19 7.15 13.98 9.22
CA LEU A 19 8.59 14.15 9.04
C LEU A 19 9.31 12.82 8.75
N LEU A 20 8.84 11.70 9.29
CA LEU A 20 9.41 10.37 9.04
C LEU A 20 9.06 9.82 7.64
N LEU A 21 8.08 10.40 6.94
CA LEU A 21 7.72 10.02 5.57
C LEU A 21 8.48 10.82 4.49
N ALA A 22 9.33 11.77 4.86
CA ALA A 22 10.10 12.60 3.92
C ALA A 22 11.33 11.87 3.34
N GLY A 23 11.13 10.73 2.69
CA GLY A 23 12.15 10.03 1.90
C GLY A 23 12.03 10.34 0.42
N CYS A 24 12.44 11.53 -0.01
CA CYS A 24 12.18 12.04 -1.37
C CYS A 24 13.15 11.48 -2.44
N ASP A 25 14.30 10.91 -2.06
CA ASP A 25 15.28 10.35 -2.99
C ASP A 25 15.29 8.81 -2.93
N PHE A 26 14.19 8.23 -3.42
CA PHE A 26 14.07 6.78 -3.53
C PHE A 26 14.43 6.39 -4.98
N ALA A 27 15.53 5.67 -5.20
CA ALA A 27 15.96 5.23 -6.54
C ALA A 27 14.87 4.47 -7.31
N LEU A 28 13.97 3.80 -6.58
CA LEU A 28 12.81 3.09 -7.10
C LEU A 28 11.69 4.03 -7.61
N MET A 29 11.57 5.23 -7.03
CA MET A 29 10.58 6.25 -7.43
C MET A 29 11.11 7.19 -8.54
N ASN A 30 12.41 7.14 -8.86
CA ASN A 30 13.05 7.87 -9.96
C ASN A 30 13.77 6.93 -10.96
N PRO A 31 13.05 6.00 -11.62
CA PRO A 31 13.64 5.10 -12.60
C PRO A 31 14.07 5.86 -13.87
N LYS A 32 15.19 5.43 -14.46
CA LYS A 32 15.71 5.99 -15.72
C LYS A 32 15.40 5.13 -16.96
N GLY A 33 15.14 3.84 -16.77
CA GLY A 33 14.74 2.92 -17.84
C GLY A 33 13.23 2.76 -17.93
N GLN A 34 12.72 2.48 -19.14
CA GLN A 34 11.28 2.35 -19.42
C GLN A 34 10.63 1.26 -18.54
N VAL A 35 11.26 0.08 -18.43
CA VAL A 35 10.80 -1.02 -17.58
C VAL A 35 10.64 -0.57 -16.11
N GLY A 36 11.56 0.26 -15.62
CA GLY A 36 11.47 0.79 -14.26
C GLY A 36 10.32 1.79 -14.07
N VAL A 37 9.97 2.57 -15.09
CA VAL A 37 8.82 3.49 -15.07
C VAL A 37 7.52 2.70 -14.92
N ASP A 38 7.38 1.61 -15.66
CA ASP A 38 6.20 0.75 -15.63
C ASP A 38 6.06 0.04 -14.27
N ILE A 39 7.16 -0.50 -13.74
CA ILE A 39 7.21 -1.09 -12.38
C ILE A 39 6.80 -0.07 -11.32
N LYS A 40 7.34 1.15 -11.38
CA LYS A 40 6.96 2.23 -10.46
C LYS A 40 5.46 2.51 -10.52
N GLY A 41 4.89 2.56 -11.72
CA GLY A 41 3.45 2.78 -11.92
C GLY A 41 2.62 1.72 -11.19
N ILE A 42 2.98 0.44 -11.34
CA ILE A 42 2.30 -0.68 -10.69
C ILE A 42 2.40 -0.57 -9.16
N ILE A 43 3.59 -0.25 -8.62
CA ILE A 43 3.80 -0.10 -7.18
C ILE A 43 2.94 1.04 -6.62
N LEU A 44 2.88 2.18 -7.30
CA LEU A 44 2.07 3.32 -6.87
C LEU A 44 0.58 2.98 -6.90
N ILE A 45 0.09 2.37 -7.98
CA ILE A 45 -1.32 1.96 -8.11
C ILE A 45 -1.69 0.96 -7.00
N ALA A 46 -0.87 -0.08 -6.79
CA ALA A 46 -1.10 -1.07 -5.75
C ALA A 46 -1.10 -0.45 -4.34
N THR A 47 -0.16 0.45 -4.06
CA THR A 47 -0.07 1.16 -2.77
C THR A 47 -1.31 2.01 -2.52
N TRP A 48 -1.76 2.79 -3.51
CA TRP A 48 -2.95 3.63 -3.40
C TRP A 48 -4.22 2.80 -3.19
N LEU A 49 -4.35 1.71 -3.94
CA LEU A 49 -5.53 0.85 -3.88
C LEU A 49 -5.61 0.11 -2.53
N MET A 50 -4.48 -0.29 -1.94
CA MET A 50 -4.44 -0.83 -0.58
C MET A 50 -4.73 0.23 0.49
N LEU A 51 -4.21 1.46 0.33
CA LEU A 51 -4.47 2.57 1.25
C LEU A 51 -5.95 2.93 1.33
N LEU A 52 -6.70 2.81 0.23
CA LEU A 52 -8.14 3.06 0.18
C LEU A 52 -8.91 2.23 1.21
N VAL A 53 -8.47 1.00 1.52
CA VAL A 53 -9.11 0.13 2.52
C VAL A 53 -8.54 0.34 3.91
N VAL A 54 -7.22 0.46 4.00
CA VAL A 54 -6.51 0.56 5.28
C VAL A 54 -6.89 1.85 6.03
N VAL A 55 -6.98 2.98 5.33
CA VAL A 55 -7.26 4.28 5.96
C VAL A 55 -8.65 4.31 6.63
N PRO A 56 -9.76 3.90 5.97
CA PRO A 56 -11.06 3.79 6.62
C PRO A 56 -11.07 2.87 7.84
N VAL A 57 -10.38 1.73 7.79
CA VAL A 57 -10.31 0.79 8.92
C VAL A 57 -9.64 1.45 10.12
N ILE A 58 -8.54 2.17 9.93
CA ILE A 58 -7.85 2.91 11.00
C ILE A 58 -8.78 3.99 11.57
N ILE A 59 -9.44 4.77 10.71
CA ILE A 59 -10.38 5.82 11.14
C ILE A 59 -11.52 5.23 11.96
N LEU A 60 -12.18 4.19 11.47
CA LEU A 60 -13.29 3.52 12.18
C LEU A 60 -12.85 2.96 13.52
N THR A 61 -11.65 2.37 13.58
CA THR A 61 -11.08 1.86 14.83
C THR A 61 -10.91 2.97 15.86
N LEU A 62 -10.33 4.11 15.47
CA LEU A 62 -10.14 5.26 16.36
C LEU A 62 -11.48 5.90 16.77
N VAL A 63 -12.42 6.00 15.83
CA VAL A 63 -13.77 6.54 16.09
C VAL A 63 -14.53 5.65 17.08
N PHE A 64 -14.51 4.32 16.90
CA PHE A 64 -15.17 3.39 17.81
C PHE A 64 -14.50 3.39 19.19
N ALA A 65 -13.17 3.39 19.26
CA ALA A 65 -12.44 3.49 20.52
C ALA A 65 -12.78 4.77 21.29
N TRP A 66 -13.03 5.88 20.61
CA TRP A 66 -13.40 7.14 21.25
C TRP A 66 -14.89 7.24 21.60
N LYS A 67 -15.78 6.84 20.67
CA LYS A 67 -17.23 6.94 20.82
C LYS A 67 -17.79 5.97 21.87
N TYR A 68 -17.33 4.71 21.88
CA TYR A 68 -17.83 3.65 22.77
C TYR A 68 -16.95 3.41 24.01
N ARG A 69 -16.14 4.40 24.40
CA ARG A 69 -15.35 4.33 25.63
C ARG A 69 -16.27 4.27 26.86
N ALA A 70 -15.90 3.47 27.87
CA ALA A 70 -16.65 3.27 29.12
C ALA A 70 -17.08 4.56 29.86
N SER A 71 -16.38 5.68 29.66
CA SER A 71 -16.74 6.97 30.27
C SER A 71 -17.92 7.67 29.57
N ASN A 72 -18.38 7.18 28.41
CA ASN A 72 -19.42 7.81 27.61
C ASN A 72 -20.77 7.12 27.84
N THR A 73 -21.67 7.80 28.54
CA THR A 73 -23.01 7.28 28.88
C THR A 73 -24.08 7.62 27.83
N SER A 74 -23.72 8.37 26.79
CA SER A 74 -24.64 8.81 25.74
C SER A 74 -24.71 7.89 24.52
N ALA A 75 -23.81 6.91 24.43
CA ALA A 75 -23.78 5.96 23.33
C ALA A 75 -24.73 4.78 23.61
N GLU A 76 -25.42 4.33 22.57
CA GLU A 76 -26.25 3.12 22.63
C GLU A 76 -25.36 1.90 22.90
N TYR A 77 -25.65 1.18 23.98
CA TYR A 77 -24.91 -0.01 24.41
C TYR A 77 -25.79 -1.23 24.20
N ASP A 78 -25.42 -2.07 23.24
CA ASP A 78 -26.11 -3.33 22.96
C ASP A 78 -25.15 -4.52 23.15
N PRO A 79 -25.22 -5.25 24.28
CA PRO A 79 -24.31 -6.34 24.61
C PRO A 79 -24.62 -7.65 23.88
N ASN A 80 -25.82 -7.81 23.31
CA ASN A 80 -26.25 -9.08 22.69
C ASN A 80 -26.13 -9.06 21.16
N TRP A 81 -25.88 -7.89 20.58
CA TRP A 81 -25.71 -7.75 19.15
C TRP A 81 -24.38 -8.36 18.69
N SER A 82 -24.48 -9.44 17.92
CA SER A 82 -23.33 -10.26 17.49
C SER A 82 -23.33 -10.59 16.01
N HIS A 83 -24.45 -10.39 15.32
CA HIS A 83 -24.58 -10.73 13.90
C HIS A 83 -25.36 -9.67 13.13
N SER A 84 -24.81 -9.31 11.96
CA SER A 84 -25.51 -8.49 10.98
C SER A 84 -25.03 -8.85 9.59
N THR A 85 -25.90 -9.55 8.86
CA THR A 85 -25.64 -10.01 7.49
C THR A 85 -25.30 -8.85 6.54
N ARG A 86 -25.88 -7.66 6.76
CA ARG A 86 -25.58 -6.48 5.93
C ARG A 86 -24.13 -6.02 6.09
N ILE A 87 -23.61 -6.00 7.32
CA ILE A 87 -22.24 -5.58 7.61
C ILE A 87 -21.26 -6.65 7.12
N GLU A 88 -21.59 -7.92 7.37
CA GLU A 88 -20.77 -9.05 6.91
C GLU A 88 -20.57 -9.03 5.39
N VAL A 89 -21.65 -8.86 4.62
CA VAL A 89 -21.57 -8.78 3.15
C VAL A 89 -20.68 -7.62 2.70
N VAL A 90 -20.81 -6.44 3.31
CA VAL A 90 -19.99 -5.26 2.94
C VAL A 90 -18.51 -5.48 3.26
N VAL A 91 -18.20 -6.02 4.45
CA VAL A 91 -16.82 -6.26 4.90
C VAL A 91 -16.13 -7.34 4.07
N TRP A 92 -16.87 -8.33 3.55
CA TRP A 92 -16.33 -9.34 2.64
C TRP A 92 -16.20 -8.84 1.20
N LEU A 93 -17.23 -8.18 0.68
CA LEU A 93 -17.32 -7.83 -0.74
C LEU A 93 -16.26 -6.79 -1.12
N ILE A 94 -16.04 -5.78 -0.28
CA ILE A 94 -15.09 -4.69 -0.58
C ILE A 94 -13.67 -5.24 -0.80
N PRO A 95 -13.06 -6.02 0.12
CA PRO A 95 -11.75 -6.64 -0.10
C PRO A 95 -11.73 -7.60 -1.30
N CYS A 96 -12.77 -8.41 -1.49
CA CYS A 96 -12.83 -9.35 -2.61
C CYS A 96 -12.77 -8.63 -3.97
N LEU A 97 -13.51 -7.54 -4.17
CA LEU A 97 -13.47 -6.76 -5.41
C LEU A 97 -12.08 -6.15 -5.66
N ILE A 98 -11.42 -5.70 -4.61
CA ILE A 98 -10.09 -5.08 -4.65
C ILE A 98 -9.03 -6.11 -5.06
N ILE A 99 -9.08 -7.32 -4.51
CA ILE A 99 -8.20 -8.41 -4.90
C ILE A 99 -8.44 -8.85 -6.35
N ILE A 100 -9.69 -8.87 -6.82
CA ILE A 100 -9.99 -9.16 -8.23
C ILE A 100 -9.35 -8.10 -9.15
N ALA A 101 -9.52 -6.81 -8.82
CA ALA A 101 -8.93 -5.72 -9.60
C ALA A 101 -7.39 -5.81 -9.64
N LEU A 102 -6.76 -6.05 -8.48
CA LEU A 102 -5.32 -6.27 -8.40
C LEU A 102 -4.88 -7.49 -9.18
N GLY A 103 -5.62 -8.61 -9.10
CA GLY A 103 -5.31 -9.83 -9.84
C GLY A 103 -5.27 -9.61 -11.35
N ILE A 104 -6.21 -8.82 -11.89
CA ILE A 104 -6.22 -8.45 -13.31
C ILE A 104 -5.00 -7.60 -13.67
N ILE A 105 -4.68 -6.60 -12.84
CA ILE A 105 -3.50 -5.74 -13.05
C ILE A 105 -2.23 -6.58 -13.02
N THR A 106 -2.05 -7.42 -12.00
CA THR A 106 -0.90 -8.32 -11.85
C THR A 106 -0.78 -9.26 -13.04
N TRP A 107 -1.87 -9.90 -13.48
CA TRP A 107 -1.84 -10.80 -14.63
C TRP A 107 -1.33 -10.10 -15.90
N LYS A 108 -1.88 -8.91 -16.18
CA LYS A 108 -1.48 -8.11 -17.34
C LYS A 108 -0.03 -7.64 -17.22
N SER A 109 0.34 -7.08 -16.08
CA SER A 109 1.70 -6.60 -15.83
C SER A 109 2.74 -7.71 -15.90
N SER A 110 2.44 -8.92 -15.44
CA SER A 110 3.36 -10.06 -15.54
C SER A 110 3.64 -10.47 -16.99
N HIS A 111 2.66 -10.37 -17.89
CA HIS A 111 2.86 -10.66 -19.31
C HIS A 111 3.51 -9.50 -20.07
N ASP A 112 3.21 -8.27 -19.67
CA ASP A 112 3.76 -7.08 -20.33
C ASP A 112 5.23 -6.85 -19.95
N LEU A 113 5.63 -7.20 -18.71
CA LEU A 113 6.98 -7.01 -18.16
C LEU A 113 7.79 -8.31 -18.05
N ASP A 114 7.48 -9.31 -18.90
CA ASP A 114 8.26 -10.54 -18.97
C ASP A 114 9.70 -10.26 -19.46
N PRO A 115 10.76 -10.61 -18.69
CA PRO A 115 12.16 -10.41 -19.09
C PRO A 115 12.54 -11.11 -20.40
N TYR A 116 11.84 -12.18 -20.78
CA TYR A 116 12.13 -12.93 -22.01
C TYR A 116 11.45 -12.33 -23.25
N LYS A 117 10.51 -11.40 -23.07
CA LYS A 117 9.82 -10.74 -24.18
C LYS A 117 10.76 -9.72 -24.83
N PRO A 118 10.97 -9.80 -26.16
CA PRO A 118 11.79 -8.82 -26.86
C PRO A 118 11.16 -7.43 -26.75
N LEU A 119 12.01 -6.42 -26.52
CA LEU A 119 11.58 -5.02 -26.48
C LEU A 119 11.29 -4.54 -27.91
N GLU A 120 10.09 -3.99 -28.12
CA GLU A 120 9.73 -3.33 -29.37
C GLU A 120 10.58 -2.08 -29.57
N SER A 121 11.61 -2.17 -30.41
CA SER A 121 12.48 -1.04 -30.75
C SER A 121 13.01 -1.15 -32.17
N ASN A 122 13.24 0.00 -32.81
CA ASN A 122 13.81 0.07 -34.17
C ASN A 122 15.33 -0.19 -34.19
N VAL A 123 15.94 -0.51 -33.06
CA VAL A 123 17.39 -0.66 -32.90
C VAL A 123 17.71 -2.15 -32.70
N LYS A 124 18.80 -2.63 -33.31
CA LYS A 124 19.24 -4.01 -33.09
C LYS A 124 19.62 -4.20 -31.62
N PRO A 125 19.12 -5.25 -30.95
CA PRO A 125 19.48 -5.52 -29.56
C PRO A 125 20.96 -5.91 -29.46
N VAL A 126 21.63 -5.42 -28.42
CA VAL A 126 22.98 -5.84 -28.06
C VAL A 126 22.87 -7.02 -27.11
N THR A 127 23.44 -8.15 -27.49
CA THR A 127 23.53 -9.33 -26.64
C THR A 127 24.67 -9.16 -25.65
N VAL A 128 24.37 -9.25 -24.35
CA VAL A 128 25.38 -9.21 -23.28
C VAL A 128 25.22 -10.48 -22.44
N GLU A 129 26.26 -11.30 -22.38
CA GLU A 129 26.27 -12.47 -21.49
C GLU A 129 26.87 -12.07 -20.14
N ALA A 130 26.11 -12.28 -19.05
CA ALA A 130 26.55 -11.96 -17.70
C ALA A 130 26.87 -13.25 -16.92
N VAL A 131 28.14 -13.44 -16.56
CA VAL A 131 28.62 -14.59 -15.79
C VAL A 131 28.98 -14.16 -14.36
N ALA A 132 28.37 -14.83 -13.37
CA ALA A 132 28.67 -14.60 -11.95
C ALA A 132 29.88 -15.46 -11.51
N MET A 133 31.01 -14.82 -11.24
CA MET A 133 32.20 -15.43 -10.65
C MET A 133 32.25 -15.14 -9.15
N ASN A 134 33.17 -15.78 -8.41
CA ASN A 134 33.33 -15.52 -6.97
C ASN A 134 33.65 -14.04 -6.72
N TRP A 135 32.64 -13.29 -6.27
CA TRP A 135 32.64 -11.85 -6.00
C TRP A 135 32.94 -10.93 -7.20
N LYS A 136 32.75 -11.41 -8.43
CA LYS A 136 33.00 -10.63 -9.65
C LYS A 136 31.92 -10.92 -10.70
N TRP A 137 31.61 -9.91 -11.51
CA TRP A 137 30.74 -10.04 -12.67
C TRP A 137 31.59 -9.96 -13.95
N LEU A 138 31.46 -10.93 -14.84
CA LEU A 138 32.09 -10.94 -16.16
C LEU A 138 31.01 -10.70 -17.22
N PHE A 139 31.25 -9.75 -18.12
CA PHE A 139 30.34 -9.41 -19.22
C PHE A 139 31.03 -9.70 -20.56
N ILE A 140 30.35 -10.46 -21.44
CA ILE A 140 30.81 -10.78 -22.79
C ILE A 140 29.84 -10.10 -23.77
N TYR A 141 30.38 -9.49 -24.82
CA TYR A 141 29.65 -8.72 -25.84
C TYR A 141 29.75 -9.40 -27.20
#